data_AF-A0A3S4QII9-F1
#
_entry.id   AF-A0A3S4QII9-F1
#
_cell.length_a   1.000
_cell.length_b   1.000
_cell.length_c   1.000
_cell.angle_alpha   90.00
_cell.angle_beta   90.00
_cell.angle_gamma   90.00
#
_symmetry.space_group_name_H-M   'P 1'
#
loop_
_entity.id
_entity.type
_entity.pdbx_description
1 polymer ?
#
loop_
_entity_poly.entity_id
_entity_poly.type
_entity_poly.pdbx_seq_one_letter_code
_entity_poly.pdbx_strand_id
1 'polypeptide(L)'
;MGIDVNRFTNLSFVKDEVICAICRAVFDDPLCLTKCGHTYCKSCILRWLRERKTCPIDGSEVCEMNALISAPLIVKNIIGLLLIHCDYELNGCREVVALENLREHCEKCKYRPSLKMRFYQNVDKLFSHLFSSKQRRQQIVNTHRENDSSTGSIYYDSFFQRQRRQRLQRQLQNEARQQVYNDSSMAVELKLLFLLLLVIIFACFFRAFAPNLTQFYINNEVVCWLTLVTAFTVYRNHHNLFTNNI
;
A
#
# COMPACT_ATOMS: atom_id res chain seq x y z
N MET A 1 -11.82 -8.84 -5.30
CA MET A 1 -12.13 -10.16 -5.90
C MET A 1 -11.50 -10.16 -7.30
N GLY A 2 -11.87 -11.04 -8.23
CA GLY A 2 -11.35 -11.01 -9.62
C GLY A 2 -11.94 -9.91 -10.52
N ILE A 3 -11.52 -9.87 -11.79
CA ILE A 3 -11.98 -8.94 -12.83
C ILE A 3 -13.14 -9.58 -13.60
N ASP A 4 -14.22 -8.83 -13.81
CA ASP A 4 -15.43 -9.31 -14.49
C ASP A 4 -15.12 -9.81 -15.92
N VAL A 5 -15.52 -11.06 -16.19
CA VAL A 5 -15.31 -11.76 -17.47
C VAL A 5 -15.95 -11.05 -18.64
N ASN A 6 -17.07 -10.36 -18.42
CA ASN A 6 -17.84 -9.70 -19.48
C ASN A 6 -17.15 -8.45 -20.05
N ARG A 7 -16.09 -7.97 -19.37
CA ARG A 7 -15.32 -6.83 -19.86
C ARG A 7 -14.29 -7.20 -20.92
N PHE A 8 -13.99 -8.48 -21.09
CA PHE A 8 -12.95 -8.94 -21.98
C PHE A 8 -13.51 -9.34 -23.33
N THR A 9 -12.81 -8.98 -24.41
CA THR A 9 -13.25 -9.30 -25.78
C THR A 9 -12.62 -10.57 -26.33
N ASN A 10 -11.42 -10.95 -25.86
CA ASN A 10 -10.65 -12.10 -26.35
C ASN A 10 -10.48 -13.22 -25.31
N LEU A 11 -11.32 -13.27 -24.28
CA LEU A 11 -11.18 -14.22 -23.17
C LEU A 11 -11.42 -15.68 -23.57
N SER A 12 -12.17 -15.94 -24.66
CA SER A 12 -12.59 -17.28 -25.07
C SER A 12 -11.44 -18.28 -25.25
N PHE A 13 -10.26 -17.82 -25.67
CA PHE A 13 -9.12 -18.68 -25.98
C PHE A 13 -8.30 -19.13 -24.76
N VAL A 14 -8.45 -18.44 -23.62
CA VAL A 14 -7.63 -18.67 -22.42
C VAL A 14 -8.47 -18.68 -21.14
N LYS A 15 -9.78 -18.90 -21.30
CA LYS A 15 -10.77 -18.73 -20.24
C LYS A 15 -10.49 -19.66 -19.07
N ASP A 16 -10.15 -20.92 -19.30
CA ASP A 16 -10.03 -21.89 -18.22
C ASP A 16 -8.71 -21.76 -17.45
N GLU A 17 -7.71 -21.11 -18.07
CA GLU A 17 -6.36 -20.93 -17.54
C GLU A 17 -6.22 -19.68 -16.65
N VAL A 18 -7.15 -18.71 -16.76
CA VAL A 18 -7.06 -17.41 -16.08
C VAL A 18 -8.22 -17.10 -15.14
N ILE A 19 -9.12 -18.08 -14.90
CA ILE A 19 -10.30 -17.91 -14.06
C ILE A 19 -10.08 -18.44 -12.65
N CYS A 20 -10.44 -17.62 -11.66
CA CYS A 20 -10.41 -18.00 -10.26
C CYS A 20 -11.55 -18.94 -9.89
N ALA A 21 -11.23 -20.11 -9.31
CA ALA A 21 -12.23 -21.07 -8.87
C ALA A 21 -13.17 -20.56 -7.76
N ILE A 22 -12.73 -19.56 -6.96
CA ILE A 22 -13.53 -19.00 -5.86
C ILE A 22 -14.55 -17.96 -6.37
N CYS A 23 -14.10 -16.97 -7.16
CA CYS A 23 -14.97 -15.87 -7.59
C CYS A 23 -15.45 -16.00 -9.05
N ARG A 24 -15.03 -17.05 -9.77
CA ARG A 24 -15.41 -17.33 -11.17
C ARG A 24 -15.15 -16.15 -12.13
N ALA A 25 -14.14 -15.36 -11.82
CA ALA A 25 -13.76 -14.15 -12.55
C ALA A 25 -12.26 -14.21 -12.90
N VAL A 26 -11.80 -13.38 -13.84
CA VAL A 26 -10.38 -13.34 -14.24
C VAL A 26 -9.52 -12.97 -13.03
N PHE A 27 -8.35 -13.58 -12.91
CA PHE A 27 -7.45 -13.33 -11.80
C PHE A 27 -7.12 -11.84 -11.59
N ASP A 28 -7.22 -11.39 -10.34
CA ASP A 28 -6.77 -10.08 -9.86
C ASP A 28 -5.72 -10.27 -8.76
N ASP A 29 -4.52 -9.72 -8.97
CA ASP A 29 -3.32 -9.94 -8.15
C ASP A 29 -3.18 -11.43 -7.75
N PRO A 30 -2.97 -12.36 -8.70
CA PRO A 30 -3.05 -13.79 -8.41
C PRO A 30 -1.94 -14.31 -7.49
N LEU A 31 -2.33 -15.19 -6.56
CA LEU A 31 -1.44 -15.98 -5.71
C LEU A 31 -1.61 -17.47 -6.00
N CYS A 32 -0.51 -18.19 -5.95
CA CYS A 32 -0.42 -19.63 -6.15
C CYS A 32 -0.08 -20.34 -4.85
N LEU A 33 -0.75 -21.45 -4.57
CA LEU A 33 -0.39 -22.34 -3.47
C LEU A 33 0.85 -23.15 -3.83
N THR A 34 1.89 -23.11 -3.00
CA THR A 34 3.19 -23.74 -3.29
C THR A 34 3.14 -25.25 -3.39
N LYS A 35 2.29 -25.92 -2.58
CA LYS A 35 2.21 -27.39 -2.55
C LYS A 35 1.46 -27.99 -3.75
N CYS A 36 0.33 -27.40 -4.13
CA CYS A 36 -0.56 -27.96 -5.16
C CYS A 36 -0.57 -27.17 -6.48
N GLY A 37 0.05 -25.99 -6.55
CA GLY A 37 0.15 -25.18 -7.77
C GLY A 37 -1.13 -24.42 -8.16
N HIS A 38 -2.23 -24.60 -7.44
CA HIS A 38 -3.51 -23.94 -7.74
C HIS A 38 -3.44 -22.42 -7.48
N THR A 39 -3.96 -21.64 -8.43
CA THR A 39 -3.90 -20.17 -8.44
C THR A 39 -5.27 -19.54 -8.19
N TYR A 40 -5.29 -18.43 -7.45
CA TYR A 40 -6.49 -17.70 -7.04
C TYR A 40 -6.22 -16.20 -7.00
N CYS A 41 -7.26 -15.36 -7.05
CA CYS A 41 -7.09 -13.94 -6.72
C CYS A 41 -6.64 -13.82 -5.25
N LYS A 42 -5.68 -12.93 -4.95
CA LYS A 42 -5.18 -12.71 -3.59
C LYS A 42 -6.27 -12.49 -2.57
N SER A 43 -7.22 -11.61 -2.88
CA SER A 43 -8.33 -11.31 -1.98
C SER A 43 -9.23 -12.52 -1.70
N CYS A 44 -9.36 -13.43 -2.67
CA CYS A 44 -10.20 -14.63 -2.55
C CYS A 44 -9.53 -15.69 -1.68
N ILE A 45 -8.27 -16.05 -1.98
CA ILE A 45 -7.59 -17.10 -1.21
C ILE A 45 -7.27 -16.65 0.21
N LEU A 46 -6.89 -15.39 0.42
CA LEU A 46 -6.68 -14.87 1.77
C LEU A 46 -7.98 -14.87 2.59
N ARG A 47 -9.13 -14.62 1.96
CA ARG A 47 -10.43 -14.73 2.64
C ARG A 47 -10.70 -16.18 3.03
N TRP A 48 -10.55 -17.12 2.09
CA TRP A 48 -10.77 -18.56 2.33
C TRP A 48 -9.88 -19.09 3.46
N LEU A 49 -8.59 -18.76 3.44
CA LEU A 49 -7.61 -19.22 4.41
C LEU A 49 -7.79 -18.66 5.83
N ARG A 50 -8.67 -17.66 6.02
CA ARG A 50 -9.08 -17.23 7.37
C ARG A 50 -10.02 -18.23 8.03
N GLU A 51 -10.82 -18.94 7.24
CA GLU A 51 -11.85 -19.86 7.73
C GLU A 51 -11.42 -21.33 7.57
N ARG A 52 -10.68 -21.66 6.49
CA ARG A 52 -10.30 -23.03 6.14
C ARG A 52 -8.84 -23.08 5.73
N LYS A 53 -8.05 -23.99 6.31
CA LYS A 53 -6.62 -24.14 5.98
C LYS A 53 -6.39 -25.17 4.86
N THR A 54 -7.24 -25.17 3.84
CA THR A 54 -7.18 -26.14 2.73
C THR A 54 -7.32 -25.44 1.38
N CYS A 55 -6.82 -26.09 0.33
CA CYS A 55 -7.02 -25.68 -1.05
C CYS A 55 -8.50 -25.85 -1.46
N PRO A 56 -9.15 -24.82 -2.03
CA PRO A 56 -10.54 -24.91 -2.50
C PRO A 56 -10.80 -25.93 -3.62
N ILE A 57 -9.78 -26.32 -4.38
CA ILE A 57 -9.93 -27.22 -5.55
C ILE A 57 -9.74 -28.68 -5.16
N ASP A 58 -8.64 -29.00 -4.46
CA ASP A 58 -8.23 -30.38 -4.19
C ASP A 58 -8.27 -30.77 -2.70
N GLY A 59 -8.57 -29.82 -1.80
CA GLY A 59 -8.64 -30.07 -0.35
C GLY A 59 -7.29 -30.17 0.36
N SER A 60 -6.16 -30.03 -0.34
CA SER A 60 -4.81 -30.14 0.25
C SER A 60 -4.60 -29.14 1.38
N GLU A 61 -3.94 -29.56 2.46
CA GLU A 61 -3.68 -28.70 3.61
C GLU A 61 -2.65 -27.59 3.32
N VAL A 62 -2.91 -26.41 3.90
CA VAL A 62 -2.10 -25.19 3.78
C VAL A 62 -1.55 -24.85 5.16
N CYS A 63 -0.40 -25.46 5.50
CA CYS A 63 0.12 -25.49 6.87
C CYS A 63 1.14 -24.38 7.22
N GLU A 64 1.59 -23.56 6.26
CA GLU A 64 2.79 -22.73 6.42
C GLU A 64 2.59 -21.25 6.10
N MET A 65 3.36 -20.39 6.79
CA MET A 65 3.41 -18.93 6.56
C MET A 65 3.82 -18.55 5.12
N ASN A 66 4.54 -19.43 4.41
CA ASN A 66 5.01 -19.24 3.04
C ASN A 66 4.26 -20.09 2.01
N ALA A 67 3.07 -20.58 2.34
CA ALA A 67 2.31 -21.46 1.44
C ALA A 67 1.74 -20.73 0.20
N LEU A 68 1.81 -19.40 0.17
CA LEU A 68 1.34 -18.57 -0.94
C LEU A 68 2.51 -17.80 -1.55
N ILE A 69 2.68 -17.97 -2.86
CA ILE A 69 3.60 -17.19 -3.66
C ILE A 69 2.83 -16.37 -4.69
N SER A 70 3.44 -15.32 -5.21
CA SER A 70 2.85 -14.62 -6.35
C SER A 70 2.80 -15.56 -7.55
N ALA A 71 1.72 -15.49 -8.34
CA ALA A 71 1.60 -16.35 -9.51
C ALA A 71 2.78 -16.15 -10.47
N PRO A 72 3.19 -17.22 -11.18
CA PRO A 72 4.27 -17.16 -12.16
C PRO A 72 4.10 -16.01 -13.15
N LEU A 73 5.22 -15.43 -13.59
CA LEU A 73 5.21 -14.27 -14.50
C LEU A 73 4.45 -14.56 -15.79
N ILE A 74 4.57 -15.78 -16.33
CA ILE A 74 3.84 -16.20 -17.53
C ILE A 74 2.32 -16.04 -17.37
N VAL A 75 1.75 -16.40 -16.22
CA VAL A 75 0.31 -16.25 -15.94
C VAL A 75 -0.07 -14.77 -15.93
N LYS A 76 0.74 -13.93 -15.28
CA LYS A 76 0.52 -12.48 -15.25
C LYS A 76 0.62 -11.85 -16.63
N ASN A 77 1.56 -12.30 -17.46
CA ASN A 77 1.74 -11.82 -18.82
C ASN A 77 0.53 -12.19 -19.69
N ILE A 78 0.06 -13.45 -19.61
CA ILE A 78 -1.16 -13.88 -20.32
C ILE A 78 -2.35 -13.02 -19.93
N ILE A 79 -2.55 -12.78 -18.62
CA ILE A 79 -3.61 -11.89 -18.12
C ILE A 79 -3.43 -10.45 -18.65
N GLY A 80 -2.20 -9.93 -18.66
CA GLY A 80 -1.88 -8.58 -19.13
C GLY A 80 -2.19 -8.35 -20.61
N LEU A 81 -2.08 -9.39 -21.44
CA LEU A 81 -2.38 -9.36 -22.88
C LEU A 81 -3.87 -9.46 -23.21
N LEU A 82 -4.73 -9.73 -22.23
CA LEU A 82 -6.17 -9.76 -22.45
C LEU A 82 -6.68 -8.37 -22.84
N LEU A 83 -7.56 -8.33 -23.84
CA LEU A 83 -8.20 -7.12 -24.33
C LEU A 83 -9.45 -6.84 -23.50
N ILE A 84 -9.51 -5.64 -22.92
CA ILE A 84 -10.56 -5.24 -21.98
C ILE A 84 -11.16 -3.87 -22.36
N HIS A 85 -12.47 -3.74 -22.19
CA HIS A 85 -13.17 -2.46 -22.29
C HIS A 85 -12.73 -1.49 -21.19
N CYS A 86 -12.64 -0.19 -21.49
CA CYS A 86 -12.33 0.87 -20.53
C CYS A 86 -13.29 0.88 -19.32
N ASP A 87 -12.80 1.29 -18.13
CA ASP A 87 -13.64 1.45 -16.92
C ASP A 87 -14.78 2.48 -17.12
N TYR A 88 -14.63 3.39 -18.09
CA TYR A 88 -15.55 4.49 -18.38
C TYR A 88 -16.42 4.20 -19.61
N GLU A 89 -16.66 2.93 -19.93
CA GLU A 89 -17.55 2.53 -21.02
C GLU A 89 -18.96 3.11 -20.88
N LEU A 90 -19.51 3.06 -19.66
CA LEU A 90 -20.81 3.67 -19.34
C LEU A 90 -20.82 5.20 -19.50
N ASN A 91 -19.66 5.85 -19.43
CA ASN A 91 -19.52 7.29 -19.68
C ASN A 91 -19.28 7.61 -21.16
N GLY A 92 -19.21 6.60 -22.03
CA GLY A 92 -19.08 6.74 -23.48
C GLY A 92 -17.74 6.28 -24.06
N CYS A 93 -16.82 5.75 -23.25
CA CYS A 93 -15.54 5.26 -23.76
C CYS A 93 -15.67 3.88 -24.44
N ARG A 94 -15.40 3.80 -25.74
CA ARG A 94 -15.46 2.53 -26.49
C ARG A 94 -14.09 1.88 -26.73
N GLU A 95 -13.05 2.43 -26.11
CA GLU A 95 -11.69 1.93 -26.28
C GLU A 95 -11.55 0.54 -25.64
N VAL A 96 -10.91 -0.35 -26.38
CA VAL A 96 -10.50 -1.68 -25.95
C VAL A 96 -8.99 -1.71 -25.97
N VAL A 97 -8.38 -2.01 -24.83
CA VAL A 97 -6.92 -1.97 -24.64
C VAL A 97 -6.45 -3.25 -23.98
N ALA A 98 -5.15 -3.56 -24.07
CA ALA A 98 -4.55 -4.61 -23.26
C ALA A 98 -4.68 -4.27 -21.77
N LEU A 99 -4.99 -5.26 -20.93
CA LEU A 99 -5.24 -5.07 -19.51
C LEU A 99 -4.07 -4.38 -18.80
N GLU A 100 -2.82 -4.68 -19.19
CA GLU A 100 -1.62 -4.02 -18.65
C GLU A 100 -1.62 -2.50 -18.88
N ASN A 101 -2.21 -2.04 -19.99
CA ASN A 101 -2.28 -0.64 -20.40
C ASN A 101 -3.57 0.06 -19.95
N LEU A 102 -4.54 -0.68 -19.39
CA LEU A 102 -5.83 -0.15 -18.97
C LEU A 102 -5.67 1.02 -17.99
N ARG A 103 -4.74 0.91 -17.04
CA ARG A 103 -4.53 1.96 -16.05
C ARG A 103 -4.08 3.28 -16.70
N GLU A 104 -3.10 3.22 -17.59
CA GLU A 104 -2.61 4.41 -18.28
C GLU A 104 -3.70 5.04 -19.15
N HIS A 105 -4.44 4.20 -19.88
CA HIS A 105 -5.61 4.64 -20.65
C HIS A 105 -6.62 5.36 -19.74
N CYS A 106 -7.04 4.75 -18.63
CA CYS A 106 -8.02 5.33 -17.70
C CYS A 106 -7.52 6.64 -17.05
N GLU A 107 -6.22 6.81 -16.85
CA GLU A 107 -5.66 8.05 -16.32
C GLU A 107 -5.80 9.21 -17.32
N LYS A 108 -5.65 8.93 -18.63
CA LYS A 108 -5.71 9.89 -19.75
C LYS A 108 -7.08 9.92 -20.47
N CYS A 109 -8.02 9.07 -20.11
CA CYS A 109 -9.28 8.89 -20.83
C CYS A 109 -10.15 10.15 -20.80
N LYS A 110 -10.62 10.58 -21.98
CA LYS A 110 -11.50 11.77 -22.14
C LYS A 110 -12.84 11.64 -21.43
N TYR A 111 -13.32 10.42 -21.19
CA TYR A 111 -14.59 10.13 -20.51
C TYR A 111 -14.43 9.92 -19.00
N ARG A 112 -13.22 10.11 -18.45
CA ARG A 112 -12.97 10.02 -17.02
C ARG A 112 -13.84 11.06 -16.28
N PRO A 113 -14.71 10.64 -15.33
CA PRO A 113 -15.59 11.56 -14.62
C PRO A 113 -14.78 12.61 -13.87
N SER A 114 -15.16 13.89 -14.05
CA SER A 114 -14.57 15.02 -13.34
C SER A 114 -14.76 14.87 -11.83
N LEU A 115 -13.84 15.45 -11.04
CA LEU A 115 -13.88 15.36 -9.58
C LEU A 115 -15.24 15.79 -9.01
N LYS A 116 -15.89 16.80 -9.61
CA LYS A 116 -17.22 17.27 -9.21
C LYS A 116 -18.29 16.18 -9.33
N MET A 117 -18.27 15.38 -10.40
CA MET A 117 -19.26 14.30 -10.62
C MET A 117 -19.08 13.12 -9.65
N ARG A 118 -17.84 12.90 -9.16
CA ARG A 118 -17.55 11.89 -8.13
C ARG A 118 -18.10 12.26 -6.75
N PHE A 119 -18.36 13.54 -6.47
CA PHE A 119 -18.98 13.98 -5.21
C PHE A 119 -20.50 13.74 -5.21
N TYR A 120 -21.23 14.08 -6.28
CA TYR A 120 -22.68 13.91 -6.33
C TYR A 120 -23.11 12.43 -6.27
N GLN A 121 -22.38 11.53 -6.94
CA GLN A 121 -22.61 10.09 -6.85
C GLN A 121 -22.43 9.50 -5.44
N ASN A 122 -21.70 10.18 -4.56
CA ASN A 122 -21.56 9.81 -3.14
C ASN A 122 -22.65 10.43 -2.26
N VAL A 123 -23.16 11.60 -2.62
CA VAL A 123 -24.25 12.30 -1.90
C VAL A 123 -25.58 11.58 -2.15
N ASP A 124 -25.87 11.13 -3.38
CA ASP A 124 -27.10 10.39 -3.71
C ASP A 124 -27.20 9.05 -2.95
N LYS A 125 -26.06 8.37 -2.77
CA LYS A 125 -25.97 7.15 -1.94
C LYS A 125 -26.20 7.44 -0.45
N LEU A 126 -25.68 8.57 0.05
CA LEU A 126 -25.89 8.98 1.45
C LEU A 126 -27.38 9.30 1.72
N PHE A 127 -28.05 9.95 0.77
CA PHE A 127 -29.49 10.24 0.88
C PHE A 127 -30.34 8.97 0.82
N SER A 128 -30.00 7.97 -0.01
CA SER A 128 -30.75 6.70 -0.07
C SER A 128 -30.78 5.92 1.26
N HIS A 129 -29.69 5.96 2.04
CA HIS A 129 -29.61 5.35 3.36
C HIS A 129 -30.31 6.18 4.45
N LEU A 130 -30.37 7.50 4.29
CA LEU A 130 -31.06 8.39 5.24
C LEU A 130 -32.59 8.37 5.04
N PHE A 131 -33.10 8.17 3.83
CA PHE A 131 -34.54 8.07 3.56
C PHE A 131 -35.13 6.69 3.87
N SER A 132 -34.35 5.60 3.81
CA SER A 132 -34.81 4.24 4.16
C SER A 132 -35.10 4.03 5.65
N SER A 133 -34.65 4.93 6.53
CA SER A 133 -34.99 4.91 7.96
C SER A 133 -36.30 5.61 8.31
N LYS A 134 -36.80 6.54 7.48
CA LYS A 134 -38.12 7.20 7.68
C LYS A 134 -39.26 6.54 6.90
N GLN A 135 -38.98 5.83 5.81
CA GLN A 135 -40.03 5.32 4.89
C GLN A 135 -40.50 3.88 5.18
N ARG A 136 -40.04 3.24 6.27
CA ARG A 136 -40.59 1.95 6.75
C ARG A 136 -42.00 2.07 7.38
N ARG A 137 -42.54 3.29 7.53
CA ARG A 137 -43.84 3.54 8.19
C ARG A 137 -45.00 3.90 7.29
N GLN A 138 -44.82 4.05 5.97
CA GLN A 138 -45.94 4.21 5.04
C GLN A 138 -45.79 3.20 3.90
N GLN A 139 -46.37 2.05 4.20
CA GLN A 139 -46.91 0.99 3.36
C GLN A 139 -47.07 1.30 1.86
N ILE A 140 -46.79 0.29 1.04
CA ILE A 140 -47.78 -0.45 0.23
C ILE A 140 -48.62 0.51 -0.60
N VAL A 141 -48.42 0.50 -1.92
CA VAL A 141 -49.27 1.03 -3.01
C VAL A 141 -48.36 1.75 -4.02
N ASN A 142 -47.77 0.97 -4.94
CA ASN A 142 -47.90 1.15 -6.39
C ASN A 142 -46.77 0.44 -7.15
N THR A 143 -47.16 -0.65 -7.77
CA THR A 143 -46.47 -1.42 -8.80
C THR A 143 -46.30 -0.63 -10.10
N HIS A 144 -45.07 -0.62 -10.62
CA HIS A 144 -44.65 -0.90 -12.02
C HIS A 144 -43.65 0.09 -12.62
N ARG A 145 -42.58 -0.51 -13.17
CA ARG A 145 -41.58 0.03 -14.12
C ARG A 145 -40.73 1.16 -13.51
N GLU A 146 -39.41 1.03 -13.43
CA GLU A 146 -38.51 0.88 -14.56
C GLU A 146 -37.29 -0.01 -14.21
N ASN A 147 -36.79 -0.68 -15.24
CA ASN A 147 -35.50 -1.35 -15.27
C ASN A 147 -34.41 -0.38 -14.82
N ASP A 148 -33.47 -0.81 -13.97
CA ASP A 148 -32.10 -0.29 -14.08
C ASP A 148 -31.03 -1.21 -13.49
N SER A 149 -30.20 -1.67 -14.43
CA SER A 149 -28.86 -2.22 -14.31
C SER A 149 -27.99 -1.42 -13.34
N SER A 150 -27.79 -1.93 -12.13
CA SER A 150 -26.96 -1.25 -11.11
C SER A 150 -26.09 -2.20 -10.28
N THR A 151 -25.89 -3.44 -10.73
CA THR A 151 -25.11 -4.45 -9.98
C THR A 151 -23.61 -4.44 -10.28
N GLY A 152 -23.16 -3.77 -11.34
CA GLY A 152 -21.73 -3.71 -11.75
C GLY A 152 -20.89 -2.60 -11.11
N SER A 153 -21.51 -1.50 -10.65
CA SER A 153 -20.82 -0.30 -10.14
C SER A 153 -20.27 -0.45 -8.72
N ILE A 154 -20.90 -1.30 -7.89
CA ILE A 154 -20.57 -1.50 -6.47
C ILE A 154 -19.19 -2.18 -6.32
N TYR A 155 -18.81 -3.00 -7.30
CA TYR A 155 -17.57 -3.77 -7.24
C TYR A 155 -16.34 -2.92 -7.58
N TYR A 156 -16.42 -2.06 -8.61
CA TYR A 156 -15.30 -1.23 -9.06
C TYR A 156 -14.93 -0.09 -8.10
N ASP A 157 -15.93 0.54 -7.46
CA ASP A 157 -15.70 1.65 -6.54
C ASP A 157 -14.98 1.21 -5.26
N SER A 158 -15.31 0.01 -4.74
CA SER A 158 -14.69 -0.53 -3.51
C SER A 158 -13.21 -0.93 -3.70
N PHE A 159 -12.80 -1.41 -4.88
CA PHE A 159 -11.43 -1.82 -5.15
C PHE A 159 -10.46 -0.63 -5.25
N PHE A 160 -10.81 0.38 -6.06
CA PHE A 160 -9.98 1.58 -6.21
C PHE A 160 -9.95 2.43 -4.95
N GLN A 161 -11.07 2.54 -4.21
CA GLN A 161 -11.07 3.19 -2.90
C GLN A 161 -10.17 2.45 -1.89
N ARG A 162 -10.14 1.11 -1.92
CA ARG A 162 -9.28 0.31 -1.05
C ARG A 162 -7.79 0.48 -1.40
N GLN A 163 -7.44 0.48 -2.70
CA GLN A 163 -6.06 0.75 -3.12
C GLN A 163 -5.61 2.18 -2.76
N ARG A 164 -6.49 3.18 -2.91
CA ARG A 164 -6.19 4.58 -2.54
C ARG A 164 -6.00 4.73 -1.03
N ARG A 165 -6.85 4.09 -0.22
CA ARG A 165 -6.69 4.05 1.25
C ARG A 165 -5.39 3.36 1.66
N GLN A 166 -5.02 2.24 1.04
CA GLN A 166 -3.76 1.56 1.34
C GLN A 166 -2.53 2.39 0.98
N ARG A 167 -2.53 3.10 -0.15
CA ARG A 167 -1.43 4.00 -0.52
C ARG A 167 -1.31 5.17 0.44
N LEU A 168 -2.44 5.81 0.78
CA LEU A 168 -2.47 6.93 1.73
C LEU A 168 -2.02 6.49 3.13
N GLN A 169 -2.46 5.31 3.59
CA GLN A 169 -2.07 4.78 4.89
C GLN A 169 -0.57 4.45 4.95
N ARG A 170 0.02 3.95 3.85
CA ARG A 170 1.49 3.77 3.75
C ARG A 170 2.23 5.11 3.74
N GLN A 171 1.71 6.12 3.05
CA GLN A 171 2.29 7.47 3.06
C GLN A 171 2.28 8.06 4.47
N LEU A 172 1.14 8.02 5.16
CA LEU A 172 1.01 8.49 6.54
C LEU A 172 1.92 7.70 7.50
N GLN A 173 2.05 6.39 7.32
CA GLN A 173 2.98 5.58 8.11
C GLN A 173 4.44 5.94 7.85
N ASN A 174 4.81 6.18 6.59
CA ASN A 174 6.16 6.60 6.23
C ASN A 174 6.46 8.00 6.76
N GLU A 175 5.52 8.94 6.66
CA GLU A 175 5.62 10.30 7.21
C GLU A 175 5.77 10.25 8.74
N ALA A 176 4.94 9.46 9.43
CA ALA A 176 5.06 9.25 10.88
C ALA A 176 6.41 8.62 11.26
N ARG A 177 6.90 7.65 10.47
CA ARG A 177 8.21 7.01 10.71
C ARG A 177 9.37 7.99 10.49
N GLN A 178 9.27 8.84 9.47
CA GLN A 178 10.23 9.89 9.18
C GLN A 178 10.22 10.95 10.28
N GLN A 179 9.05 11.32 10.78
CA GLN A 179 8.90 12.27 11.88
C GLN A 179 9.50 11.73 13.17
N VAL A 180 9.25 10.47 13.54
CA VAL A 180 9.89 9.82 14.70
C VAL A 180 11.41 9.76 14.54
N TYR A 181 11.92 9.48 13.35
CA TYR A 181 13.36 9.50 13.06
C TYR A 181 13.95 10.91 13.22
N ASN A 182 13.27 11.93 12.67
CA ASN A 182 13.70 13.32 12.78
C ASN A 182 13.66 13.81 14.24
N ASP A 183 12.59 13.52 14.99
CA ASP A 183 12.45 13.87 16.40
C ASP A 183 13.54 13.19 17.25
N SER A 184 13.87 11.93 16.93
CA SER A 184 14.96 11.19 17.59
C SER A 184 16.32 11.79 17.26
N SER A 185 16.57 12.18 16.00
CA SER A 185 17.81 12.83 15.58
C SER A 185 17.99 14.19 16.25
N MET A 186 16.95 15.02 16.31
CA MET A 186 16.96 16.32 16.98
C MET A 186 17.23 16.18 18.49
N ALA A 187 16.67 15.16 19.14
CA ALA A 187 16.93 14.89 20.56
C ALA A 187 18.39 14.46 20.82
N VAL A 188 19.02 13.74 19.89
CA VAL A 188 20.43 13.34 19.98
C VAL A 188 21.35 14.55 19.78
N GLU A 189 21.06 15.40 18.79
CA GLU A 189 21.84 16.63 18.54
C GLU A 189 21.77 17.60 19.73
N LEU A 190 20.59 17.78 20.32
CA LEU A 190 20.43 18.66 21.49
C LEU A 190 21.18 18.12 22.72
N LYS A 191 21.18 16.79 22.95
CA LYS A 191 21.96 16.16 24.02
C LYS A 191 23.47 16.30 23.81
N LEU A 192 23.94 16.18 22.58
CA LEU A 192 25.36 16.37 22.24
C LEU A 192 25.81 17.82 22.47
N LEU A 193 25.00 18.81 22.05
CA LEU A 193 25.29 20.22 22.30
C LEU A 193 25.32 20.54 23.80
N PHE A 194 24.40 19.99 24.59
CA PHE A 194 24.40 20.17 26.04
C PHE A 194 25.65 19.56 26.70
N LEU A 195 26.04 18.34 26.30
CA LEU A 195 27.28 17.72 26.80
C LEU A 195 28.53 18.54 26.43
N LEU A 196 28.61 19.06 25.20
CA LEU A 196 29.71 19.94 24.79
C LEU A 196 29.78 21.22 25.63
N LEU A 197 28.64 21.85 25.90
CA LEU A 197 28.58 23.05 26.76
C LEU A 197 29.03 22.73 28.19
N LEU A 198 28.62 21.60 28.76
CA LEU A 198 29.06 21.18 30.10
C LEU A 198 30.58 20.96 30.16
N VAL A 199 31.16 20.33 29.14
CA VAL A 199 32.61 20.11 29.05
C VAL A 199 33.36 21.44 28.97
N ILE A 200 32.87 22.40 28.17
CA ILE A 200 33.46 23.74 28.06
C ILE A 200 33.39 24.47 29.40
N ILE A 201 32.23 24.45 30.08
CA ILE A 201 32.05 25.09 31.40
C ILE A 201 32.99 24.48 32.43
N PHE A 202 33.12 23.15 32.45
CA PHE A 202 34.01 22.44 33.37
C PHE A 202 35.49 22.78 33.11
N ALA A 203 35.90 22.82 31.84
CA ALA A 203 37.25 23.24 31.45
C ALA A 203 37.54 24.70 31.87
N CYS A 204 36.58 25.62 31.67
CA CYS A 204 36.69 27.00 32.13
C CYS A 204 36.79 27.11 33.65
N PHE A 205 36.00 26.33 34.40
CA PHE A 205 36.04 26.29 35.86
C PHE A 205 37.38 25.77 36.39
N PHE A 206 37.89 24.66 35.83
CA PHE A 206 39.21 24.12 36.19
C PHE A 206 40.34 25.09 35.90
N ARG A 207 40.28 25.81 34.75
CA ARG A 207 41.25 26.85 34.41
C ARG A 207 41.22 28.02 35.39
N ALA A 208 40.05 28.37 35.92
CA ALA A 208 39.90 29.43 36.91
C ALA A 208 40.36 29.03 38.32
N PHE A 209 40.17 27.76 38.70
CA PHE A 209 40.40 27.28 40.07
C PHE A 209 41.82 26.71 40.30
N ALA A 210 42.51 26.22 39.26
CA ALA A 210 43.84 25.62 39.39
C ALA A 210 44.76 25.94 38.19
N PRO A 211 45.24 27.19 38.03
CA PRO A 211 46.07 27.61 36.90
C PRO A 211 47.46 26.94 36.85
N ASN A 212 47.93 26.36 37.96
CA ASN A 212 49.27 25.78 38.06
C ASN A 212 49.33 24.28 37.65
N LEU A 213 48.19 23.62 37.44
CA LEU A 213 48.10 22.22 36.99
C LEU A 213 47.95 22.09 35.46
N THR A 214 47.62 23.17 34.75
CA THR A 214 47.31 23.16 33.31
C THR A 214 48.52 22.98 32.40
N GLN A 215 49.74 23.29 32.85
CA GLN A 215 50.94 23.16 32.02
C GLN A 215 51.30 21.71 31.67
N PHE A 216 50.91 20.74 32.51
CA PHE A 216 51.21 19.31 32.30
C PHE A 216 50.14 18.57 31.50
N TYR A 217 48.89 19.07 31.49
CA TYR A 217 47.74 18.37 30.90
C TYR A 217 47.47 18.70 29.42
N ILE A 218 47.93 19.87 28.93
CA ILE A 218 47.70 20.34 27.55
C ILE A 218 48.27 19.38 26.49
N ASN A 219 49.36 18.65 26.80
CA ASN A 219 49.99 17.74 25.85
C ASN A 219 49.26 16.40 25.68
N ASN A 220 48.43 15.98 26.65
CA ASN A 220 47.72 14.70 26.59
C ASN A 220 46.26 14.85 26.13
N GLU A 221 45.61 15.99 26.37
CA GLU A 221 44.21 16.21 25.95
C GLU A 221 44.05 16.38 24.43
N VAL A 222 45.00 17.02 23.74
CA VAL A 222 44.89 17.20 22.27
C VAL A 222 44.89 15.84 21.56
N VAL A 223 45.65 14.86 22.07
CA VAL A 223 45.68 13.49 21.55
C VAL A 223 44.35 12.77 21.83
N CYS A 224 43.79 12.92 23.04
CA CYS A 224 42.48 12.34 23.39
C CYS A 224 41.31 12.95 22.60
N TRP A 225 41.32 14.27 22.36
CA TRP A 225 40.30 14.91 21.54
C TRP A 225 40.41 14.51 20.07
N LEU A 226 41.63 14.40 19.53
CA LEU A 226 41.85 13.92 18.16
C LEU A 226 41.43 12.45 18.01
N THR A 227 41.67 11.58 18.99
CA THR A 227 41.23 10.18 18.95
C THR A 227 39.70 10.04 19.10
N LEU A 228 39.05 10.88 19.90
CA LEU A 228 37.59 10.86 20.03
C LEU A 228 36.88 11.42 18.78
N VAL A 229 37.41 12.47 18.15
CA VAL A 229 36.85 13.03 16.90
C VAL A 229 37.03 12.05 15.74
N THR A 230 38.18 11.37 15.66
CA THR A 230 38.41 10.32 14.65
C THR A 230 37.53 9.08 14.90
N ALA A 231 37.37 8.65 16.16
CA ALA A 231 36.46 7.55 16.49
C ALA A 231 34.99 7.89 16.16
N PHE A 232 34.56 9.12 16.45
CA PHE A 232 33.19 9.56 16.16
C PHE A 232 32.92 9.70 14.66
N THR A 233 33.89 10.20 13.87
CA THR A 233 33.76 10.28 12.41
C THR A 233 33.74 8.90 11.75
N VAL A 234 34.55 7.95 12.24
CA VAL A 234 34.51 6.54 11.80
C VAL A 234 33.17 5.88 12.15
N TYR A 235 32.67 6.08 13.37
CA TYR A 235 31.36 5.57 13.79
C TYR A 235 30.22 6.13 12.91
N ARG A 236 30.23 7.44 12.63
CA ARG A 236 29.21 8.09 11.80
C ARG A 236 29.24 7.62 10.34
N ASN A 237 30.42 7.39 9.77
CA ASN A 237 30.55 6.81 8.43
C ASN A 237 30.09 5.36 8.38
N HIS A 238 30.39 4.55 9.39
CA HIS A 238 29.95 3.16 9.46
C HIS A 238 28.41 3.06 9.60
N HIS A 239 27.80 3.98 10.35
CA HIS A 239 26.34 4.05 10.50
C HIS A 239 25.63 4.50 9.20
N ASN A 240 26.23 5.42 8.43
CA ASN A 240 25.70 5.87 7.14
C ASN A 240 25.80 4.80 6.03
N LEU A 241 26.79 3.88 6.10
CA LEU A 241 26.90 2.74 5.17
C LEU A 241 25.86 1.66 5.43
N PHE A 242 25.39 1.52 6.68
CA PHE A 242 24.35 0.55 7.04
C PHE A 242 22.91 1.04 6.75
N THR A 243 22.66 2.35 6.68
CA THR A 243 21.33 2.89 6.37
C THR A 243 21.03 3.03 4.87
N ASN A 244 22.04 2.93 4.00
CA ASN A 244 21.87 3.05 2.54
C ASN A 244 21.76 1.70 1.80
N ASN A 245 21.69 0.57 2.52
CA ASN A 245 21.57 -0.79 1.96
C ASN A 245 20.35 -1.57 2.47
N ILE A 246 19.26 -0.88 2.82
CA ILE A 246 17.93 -1.46 3.06
C ILE A 246 16.88 -0.65 2.30
#